data_AF-A0AAN8RS96-F1
#
_entry.id   AF-A0AAN8RS96-F1
#
_cell.length_a   1.000
_cell.length_b   1.000
_cell.length_c   1.000
_cell.angle_alpha   90.00
_cell.angle_beta   90.00
_cell.angle_gamma   90.00
#
_symmetry.space_group_name_H-M   'P 1'
#
loop_
_entity.id
_entity.type
_entity.pdbx_description
1 polymer ?
#
loop_
_entity_poly.entity_id
_entity_poly.type
_entity_poly.pdbx_seq_one_letter_code
_entity_poly.pdbx_strand_id
1 'polypeptide(L)'
;MIIYILKIKRKSEREKPSTMSSAPSDHVDSLKTATITVRVIKSFPYRTCKNLVVRGLDLTTITVGEFKARTVNDVKTLPGWKPYQNVEFDAMKLYTKAHGTKTQNLIINLDRPDWMFEDDSKTLAEVGCEHETEVSFFNRAAYDEYLADPVNKWD
;
A
#
# COMPACT_ATOMS: atom_id res chain seq x y z
N MET A 1 -37.81 13.28 79.04
CA MET A 1 -37.81 14.69 78.59
C MET A 1 -36.54 14.89 77.80
N ILE A 2 -36.45 15.26 76.52
CA ILE A 2 -37.34 15.87 75.52
C ILE A 2 -36.85 15.42 74.12
N ILE A 3 -37.76 15.42 73.16
CA ILE A 3 -37.69 14.91 71.78
C ILE A 3 -37.34 16.07 70.80
N TYR A 4 -36.91 15.73 69.56
CA TYR A 4 -37.01 16.47 68.26
C TYR A 4 -35.83 17.43 67.87
N ILE A 5 -35.34 17.61 66.61
CA ILE A 5 -35.75 17.30 65.22
C ILE A 5 -34.55 17.44 64.23
N LEU A 6 -34.42 16.49 63.30
CA LEU A 6 -34.20 16.60 61.84
C LEU A 6 -33.23 17.67 61.22
N LYS A 7 -32.23 17.21 60.44
CA LYS A 7 -32.06 17.63 59.03
C LYS A 7 -31.23 16.63 58.20
N ILE A 8 -31.91 16.09 57.20
CA ILE A 8 -31.44 15.20 56.14
C ILE A 8 -30.60 15.97 55.11
N LYS A 9 -29.48 15.41 54.64
CA LYS A 9 -28.96 15.73 53.30
C LYS A 9 -28.30 14.51 52.64
N ARG A 10 -28.96 14.06 51.57
CA ARG A 10 -28.56 13.03 50.61
C ARG A 10 -27.16 13.28 50.02
N LYS A 11 -26.40 12.21 49.80
CA LYS A 11 -25.73 11.99 48.51
C LYS A 11 -25.54 10.49 48.28
N SER A 12 -26.16 10.00 47.21
CA SER A 12 -26.04 8.61 46.76
C SER A 12 -24.72 8.44 46.00
N GLU A 13 -23.89 7.51 46.42
CA GLU A 13 -22.90 6.90 45.53
C GLU A 13 -23.57 5.65 44.92
N ARG A 14 -24.05 5.82 43.68
CA ARG A 14 -24.33 4.69 42.80
C ARG A 14 -23.02 4.38 42.11
N GLU A 15 -22.41 3.25 42.46
CA GLU A 15 -21.47 2.56 41.58
C GLU A 15 -22.13 2.37 40.22
N LYS A 16 -21.51 2.91 39.16
CA LYS A 16 -21.91 2.56 37.80
C LYS A 16 -21.23 1.24 37.47
N PRO A 17 -21.98 0.17 37.13
CA PRO A 17 -21.35 -1.03 36.59
C PRO A 17 -20.73 -0.65 35.23
N SER A 18 -19.42 -0.81 35.12
CA SER A 18 -18.67 -0.72 33.87
C SER A 18 -19.06 -1.89 32.99
N THR A 19 -20.02 -1.67 32.09
CA THR A 19 -20.33 -2.58 31.00
C THR A 19 -19.09 -2.74 30.12
N MET A 20 -18.32 -3.81 30.32
CA MET A 20 -17.40 -4.32 29.32
C MET A 20 -18.22 -4.90 28.17
N SER A 21 -18.58 -4.05 27.22
CA SER A 21 -19.01 -4.49 25.89
C SER A 21 -17.74 -4.70 25.06
N SER A 22 -17.18 -5.91 25.08
CA SER A 22 -16.18 -6.31 24.09
C SER A 22 -16.87 -6.53 22.74
N ALA A 23 -17.09 -5.44 22.01
CA ALA A 23 -17.24 -5.55 20.57
C ALA A 23 -15.90 -6.07 20.01
N PRO A 24 -15.90 -7.03 19.06
CA PRO A 24 -14.68 -7.34 18.33
C PRO A 24 -14.18 -6.03 17.72
N SER A 25 -12.97 -5.59 18.07
CA SER A 25 -12.39 -4.45 17.37
C SER A 25 -12.08 -4.94 15.96
N ASP A 26 -12.92 -4.58 14.99
CA ASP A 26 -12.70 -4.81 13.56
C ASP A 26 -11.52 -3.97 13.01
N HIS A 27 -10.55 -3.63 13.86
CA HIS A 27 -9.19 -3.29 13.46
C HIS A 27 -8.51 -4.58 12.95
N VAL A 28 -9.04 -5.08 11.85
CA VAL A 28 -8.30 -5.88 10.90
C VAL A 28 -7.02 -5.08 10.64
N ASP A 29 -5.92 -5.57 11.19
CA ASP A 29 -4.58 -5.01 11.06
C ASP A 29 -4.36 -4.68 9.57
N SER A 30 -4.37 -3.38 9.22
CA SER A 30 -4.44 -2.92 7.83
C SER A 30 -3.25 -3.41 7.00
N LEU A 31 -2.17 -3.81 7.68
CA LEU A 31 -0.99 -4.43 7.11
C LEU A 31 -1.17 -5.92 6.80
N LYS A 32 -2.04 -6.65 7.51
CA LYS A 32 -2.23 -8.11 7.35
C LYS A 32 -3.23 -8.52 6.28
N THR A 33 -4.03 -7.58 5.81
CA THR A 33 -4.90 -7.77 4.62
C THR A 33 -4.89 -6.49 3.79
N ALA A 34 -3.69 -6.11 3.38
CA ALA A 34 -3.48 -4.99 2.51
C ALA A 34 -3.93 -5.30 1.07
N THR A 35 -4.32 -4.23 0.37
CA THR A 35 -4.45 -4.21 -1.08
C THR A 35 -3.41 -3.26 -1.64
N ILE A 36 -2.62 -3.73 -2.60
CA ILE A 36 -1.63 -2.93 -3.34
C ILE A 36 -2.04 -2.88 -4.81
N THR A 37 -1.94 -1.69 -5.40
CA THR A 37 -2.07 -1.52 -6.85
C THR A 37 -0.69 -1.47 -7.47
N VAL A 38 -0.38 -2.44 -8.32
CA VAL A 38 0.86 -2.48 -9.10
C VAL A 38 0.61 -1.87 -10.47
N ARG A 39 1.20 -0.71 -10.73
CA ARG A 39 1.28 -0.10 -12.06
C ARG A 39 2.38 -0.81 -12.85
N VAL A 40 2.00 -1.79 -13.66
CA VAL A 40 2.93 -2.54 -14.51
C VAL A 40 3.21 -1.69 -15.75
N ILE A 41 4.43 -1.20 -15.89
CA ILE A 41 4.84 -0.28 -16.96
C ILE A 41 5.53 -1.10 -18.05
N LYS A 42 4.91 -1.14 -19.23
CA LYS A 42 5.47 -1.76 -20.43
C LYS A 42 6.42 -0.83 -21.18
N SER A 43 6.16 0.47 -21.16
CA SER A 43 6.95 1.45 -21.91
C SER A 43 6.90 2.82 -21.24
N PHE A 44 8.07 3.39 -20.95
CA PHE A 44 8.18 4.77 -20.46
C PHE A 44 7.94 5.82 -21.56
N PRO A 45 8.57 5.74 -22.75
CA PRO A 45 8.41 6.78 -23.79
C PRO A 45 6.99 6.85 -24.34
N TYR A 46 6.30 5.71 -24.37
CA TYR A 46 4.90 5.58 -24.74
C TYR A 46 4.03 5.37 -23.51
N ARG A 47 4.39 5.89 -22.33
CA ARG A 47 3.68 5.79 -21.03
C ARG A 47 2.61 4.67 -20.91
N THR A 48 2.98 3.44 -21.25
CA THR A 48 2.04 2.33 -21.43
C THR A 48 2.10 1.55 -20.15
N CYS A 49 1.04 1.60 -19.36
CA CYS A 49 0.92 0.83 -18.13
C CYS A 49 -0.46 0.24 -17.96
N LYS A 50 -0.54 -0.82 -17.14
CA LYS A 50 -1.79 -1.43 -16.70
C LYS A 50 -1.71 -1.72 -15.20
N ASN A 51 -2.80 -1.47 -14.49
CA ASN A 51 -2.87 -1.72 -13.06
C ASN A 51 -3.23 -3.18 -12.78
N LEU A 52 -2.42 -3.86 -11.97
CA LEU A 52 -2.72 -5.14 -11.33
C LEU A 52 -3.07 -4.87 -9.88
N VAL A 53 -4.27 -5.27 -9.44
CA VAL A 53 -4.69 -5.11 -8.04
C VAL A 53 -4.44 -6.41 -7.29
N VAL A 54 -3.53 -6.37 -6.32
CA VAL A 54 -3.14 -7.52 -5.51
C VAL A 54 -3.73 -7.36 -4.11
N ARG A 55 -4.60 -8.31 -3.72
CA ARG A 55 -5.37 -8.28 -2.45
C ARG A 55 -4.90 -9.36 -1.49
N GLY A 56 -5.25 -9.19 -0.21
CA GLY A 56 -5.03 -10.17 0.84
C GLY A 56 -3.55 -10.36 1.16
N LEU A 57 -2.77 -9.29 1.10
CA LEU A 57 -1.35 -9.29 1.42
C LEU A 57 -1.14 -9.08 2.91
N ASP A 58 -0.23 -9.85 3.49
CA ASP A 58 0.39 -9.50 4.77
C ASP A 58 1.73 -8.81 4.50
N LEU A 59 1.73 -7.48 4.60
CA LEU A 59 2.89 -6.63 4.29
C LEU A 59 4.05 -6.83 5.27
N THR A 60 3.78 -7.41 6.44
CA THR A 60 4.80 -7.65 7.48
C THR A 60 5.58 -8.94 7.26
N THR A 61 5.14 -9.80 6.33
CA THR A 61 5.74 -11.11 6.08
C THR A 61 6.16 -11.31 4.63
N ILE A 62 5.38 -10.81 3.66
CA ILE A 62 5.75 -10.96 2.25
C ILE A 62 6.95 -10.08 1.90
N THR A 63 7.98 -10.70 1.33
CA THR A 63 9.18 -10.00 0.86
C THR A 63 8.95 -9.32 -0.49
N VAL A 64 9.79 -8.33 -0.80
CA VAL A 64 9.81 -7.68 -2.12
C VAL A 64 10.05 -8.71 -3.23
N GLY A 65 10.99 -9.65 -3.04
CA GLY A 65 11.29 -10.69 -4.01
C GLY A 65 10.09 -11.61 -4.30
N GLU A 66 9.40 -12.07 -3.25
CA GLU A 66 8.17 -12.88 -3.38
C GLU A 66 7.05 -12.10 -4.08
N PHE A 67 6.90 -10.82 -3.73
CA PHE A 67 5.89 -9.96 -4.33
C PHE A 67 6.15 -9.69 -5.81
N LYS A 68 7.41 -9.48 -6.22
CA LYS A 68 7.83 -9.41 -7.64
C LYS A 68 7.49 -10.71 -8.37
N ALA A 69 7.89 -11.87 -7.83
CA ALA A 69 7.64 -13.16 -8.44
C ALA A 69 6.14 -13.43 -8.62
N ARG A 70 5.32 -13.13 -7.61
CA ARG A 70 3.86 -13.22 -7.70
C ARG A 70 3.30 -12.31 -8.78
N THR A 71 3.75 -11.06 -8.84
CA THR A 71 3.29 -10.08 -9.84
C THR A 71 3.63 -10.56 -11.26
N VAL A 72 4.84 -11.11 -11.48
CA VAL A 72 5.22 -11.70 -12.77
C VAL A 72 4.32 -12.88 -13.14
N ASN A 73 4.02 -13.77 -12.18
CA ASN A 73 3.10 -14.88 -12.41
C ASN A 73 1.70 -14.39 -12.79
N ASP A 74 1.17 -13.39 -12.10
CA ASP A 74 -0.16 -12.83 -12.37
C ASP A 74 -0.21 -12.16 -13.76
N VAL A 75 0.83 -11.43 -14.16
CA VAL A 75 0.96 -10.87 -15.53
C VAL A 75 1.01 -11.97 -16.58
N LYS A 76 1.62 -13.12 -16.29
CA LYS A 76 1.68 -14.25 -17.22
C LYS A 76 0.37 -15.01 -17.35
N THR A 77 -0.41 -15.12 -16.27
CA THR A 77 -1.53 -16.05 -16.18
C THR A 77 -2.91 -15.38 -16.28
N LEU A 78 -3.06 -14.14 -15.83
CA LEU A 78 -4.36 -13.47 -15.83
C LEU A 78 -4.80 -13.00 -17.23
N PRO A 79 -6.12 -12.98 -17.50
CA PRO A 79 -6.64 -12.49 -18.77
C PRO A 79 -6.33 -11.00 -18.99
N GLY A 80 -6.18 -10.63 -20.27
CA GLY A 80 -5.93 -9.25 -20.68
C GLY A 80 -4.50 -8.76 -20.47
N TRP A 81 -3.55 -9.64 -20.11
CA TRP A 81 -2.13 -9.30 -19.94
C TRP A 81 -1.24 -9.72 -21.11
N LYS A 82 -1.81 -10.31 -22.17
CA LYS A 82 -1.08 -10.72 -23.39
C LYS A 82 -0.06 -9.69 -23.91
N PRO A 83 -0.33 -8.36 -23.93
CA PRO A 83 0.65 -7.37 -24.38
C PRO A 83 1.89 -7.21 -23.48
N TYR A 84 1.87 -7.72 -22.26
CA TYR A 84 2.89 -7.57 -21.22
C TYR A 84 3.70 -8.86 -21.00
N GLN A 85 3.25 -10.01 -21.50
CA GLN A 85 3.85 -11.32 -21.22
C GLN A 85 5.29 -11.48 -21.73
N ASN A 86 5.67 -10.74 -22.77
CA ASN A 86 7.01 -10.76 -23.37
C ASN A 86 7.91 -9.61 -22.89
N VAL A 87 7.49 -8.90 -21.85
CA VAL A 87 8.27 -7.80 -21.24
C VAL A 87 8.95 -8.36 -20.00
N GLU A 88 10.22 -8.03 -19.83
CA GLU A 88 10.97 -8.34 -18.61
C GLU A 88 10.66 -7.30 -17.54
N PHE A 89 10.42 -7.76 -16.31
CA PHE A 89 10.16 -6.89 -15.16
C PHE A 89 11.04 -7.34 -14.00
N ASP A 90 11.88 -6.44 -13.48
CA ASP A 90 12.90 -6.73 -12.47
C ASP A 90 12.97 -5.67 -11.35
N ALA A 91 12.46 -4.46 -11.60
CA ALA A 91 12.52 -3.33 -10.68
C ALA A 91 11.14 -2.86 -10.24
N MET A 92 11.00 -2.65 -8.92
CA MET A 92 9.82 -2.04 -8.31
C MET A 92 10.17 -0.74 -7.61
N LYS A 93 9.23 0.20 -7.64
CA LYS A 93 9.36 1.51 -6.99
C LYS A 93 8.04 1.94 -6.37
N LEU A 94 8.05 2.57 -5.20
CA LEU A 94 6.87 3.27 -4.69
C LEU A 94 6.45 4.37 -5.67
N TYR A 95 5.17 4.39 -6.04
CA TYR A 95 4.60 5.45 -6.89
C TYR A 95 3.95 6.53 -6.01
N THR A 96 3.00 6.12 -5.18
CA THR A 96 2.33 6.97 -4.19
C THR A 96 1.95 6.15 -2.96
N LYS A 97 2.06 6.76 -1.78
CA LYS A 97 1.44 6.24 -0.55
C LYS A 97 -0.01 6.69 -0.45
N ALA A 98 -0.82 5.98 0.34
CA ALA A 98 -2.17 6.43 0.66
C ALA A 98 -2.13 7.86 1.22
N HIS A 99 -3.01 8.73 0.71
CA HIS A 99 -3.08 10.17 1.07
C HIS A 99 -1.82 11.00 0.74
N GLY A 100 -0.87 10.46 -0.01
CA GLY A 100 0.33 11.19 -0.45
C GLY A 100 0.05 12.19 -1.59
N THR A 101 0.96 13.16 -1.76
CA THR A 101 0.92 14.07 -2.91
C THR A 101 1.15 13.30 -4.20
N LYS A 102 0.27 13.49 -5.19
CA LYS A 102 0.40 12.90 -6.52
C LYS A 102 1.64 13.47 -7.22
N THR A 103 2.44 12.62 -7.84
CA THR A 103 3.55 13.05 -8.70
C THR A 103 3.01 13.72 -9.97
N GLN A 104 3.78 14.65 -10.54
CA GLN A 104 3.44 15.29 -11.82
C GLN A 104 3.65 14.34 -13.02
N ASN A 105 4.51 13.33 -12.88
CA ASN A 105 4.77 12.39 -13.95
C ASN A 105 3.76 11.23 -13.94
N LEU A 106 3.00 11.11 -15.03
CA LEU A 106 1.91 10.15 -15.16
C LEU A 106 2.36 8.69 -15.28
N ILE A 107 3.63 8.41 -15.62
CA ILE A 107 4.12 7.03 -15.79
C ILE A 107 4.85 6.50 -14.56
N ILE A 108 5.70 7.30 -13.92
CA ILE A 108 6.48 6.88 -12.75
C ILE A 108 6.81 8.09 -11.87
N ASN A 109 6.97 7.87 -10.56
CA ASN A 109 7.42 8.90 -9.65
C ASN A 109 8.92 9.19 -9.89
N LEU A 110 9.24 10.40 -10.33
CA LEU A 110 10.63 10.89 -10.50
C LEU A 110 11.10 11.75 -9.32
N ASP A 111 10.17 12.20 -8.47
CA ASP A 111 10.42 13.15 -7.38
C ASP A 111 11.09 12.49 -6.15
N ARG A 112 11.09 11.16 -6.10
CA ARG A 112 11.63 10.33 -5.01
C ARG A 112 12.51 9.22 -5.57
N PRO A 113 13.79 9.46 -5.87
CA PRO A 113 14.70 8.40 -6.33
C PRO A 113 14.97 7.34 -5.24
N ASP A 114 14.85 7.72 -3.96
CA ASP A 114 15.03 6.88 -2.78
C ASP A 114 13.92 5.83 -2.57
N TRP A 115 12.84 5.88 -3.35
CA TRP A 115 11.68 5.00 -3.24
C TRP A 115 11.80 3.68 -4.02
N MET A 116 13.00 3.38 -4.52
CA MET A 116 13.29 2.13 -5.23
C MET A 116 13.40 0.96 -4.26
N PHE A 117 12.87 -0.20 -4.64
CA PHE A 117 12.99 -1.43 -3.86
C PHE A 117 14.30 -2.13 -4.22
N GLU A 118 15.39 -1.69 -3.60
CA GLU A 118 16.75 -2.18 -3.88
C GLU A 118 17.12 -3.48 -3.14
N ASP A 119 16.34 -3.87 -2.13
CA ASP A 119 16.59 -5.07 -1.31
C ASP A 119 15.39 -6.01 -1.36
N ASP A 120 15.54 -7.12 -2.08
CA ASP A 120 14.48 -8.12 -2.28
C ASP A 120 14.18 -8.93 -1.01
N SER A 121 15.05 -8.89 0.00
CA SER A 121 14.86 -9.61 1.28
C SER A 121 13.96 -8.86 2.27
N LYS A 122 13.77 -7.56 2.07
CA LYS A 122 12.89 -6.75 2.92
C LYS A 122 11.44 -7.08 2.66
N THR A 123 10.64 -6.95 3.69
CA THR A 123 9.17 -7.01 3.62
C THR A 123 8.61 -5.76 2.94
N LEU A 124 7.39 -5.84 2.42
CA LEU A 124 6.71 -4.69 1.83
C LEU A 124 6.51 -3.55 2.85
N ALA A 125 6.26 -3.88 4.12
CA ALA A 125 6.17 -2.89 5.19
C ALA A 125 7.49 -2.14 5.42
N GLU A 126 8.63 -2.85 5.40
CA GLU A 126 9.97 -2.25 5.59
C GLU A 126 10.38 -1.30 4.46
N VAL A 127 9.89 -1.53 3.24
CA VAL A 127 10.08 -0.60 2.10
C VAL A 127 9.00 0.48 2.04
N GLY A 128 8.15 0.57 3.07
CA GLY A 128 7.19 1.66 3.26
C GLY A 128 5.87 1.49 2.51
N CYS A 129 5.52 0.26 2.10
CA CYS A 129 4.16 -0.04 1.64
C CYS A 129 3.19 -0.12 2.82
N GLU A 130 2.01 0.43 2.59
CA GLU A 130 0.84 0.39 3.47
C GLU A 130 -0.38 -0.05 2.66
N HIS A 131 -1.54 -0.23 3.31
CA HIS A 131 -2.81 -0.44 2.62
C HIS A 131 -3.05 0.67 1.56
N GLU A 132 -3.56 0.29 0.39
CA GLU A 132 -3.83 1.20 -0.74
C GLU A 132 -2.59 1.88 -1.35
N THR A 133 -1.40 1.37 -1.06
CA THR A 133 -0.18 1.84 -1.74
C THR A 133 -0.22 1.52 -3.23
N GLU A 134 0.27 2.46 -4.05
CA GLU A 134 0.57 2.22 -5.46
C GLU A 134 2.08 2.06 -5.65
N VAL A 135 2.46 1.00 -6.37
CA VAL A 135 3.85 0.72 -6.75
C VAL A 135 3.96 0.59 -8.26
N SER A 136 5.09 1.00 -8.84
CA SER A 136 5.43 0.78 -10.24
C SER A 136 6.28 -0.48 -10.38
N PHE A 137 6.00 -1.31 -11.38
CA PHE A 137 6.81 -2.48 -11.73
C PHE A 137 7.23 -2.43 -13.21
N PHE A 138 8.53 -2.53 -13.48
CA PHE A 138 9.11 -2.17 -14.78
C PHE A 138 10.47 -2.88 -15.01
N ASN A 139 11.01 -2.69 -16.20
CA ASN A 139 12.39 -3.07 -16.54
C ASN A 139 13.36 -1.96 -16.11
N ARG A 140 14.39 -2.29 -15.32
CA ARG A 140 15.37 -1.34 -14.79
C ARG A 140 16.14 -0.62 -15.89
N ALA A 141 16.62 -1.35 -16.89
CA ALA A 141 17.39 -0.76 -17.99
C ALA A 141 16.56 0.26 -18.77
N ALA A 142 15.30 -0.06 -19.08
CA ALA A 142 14.38 0.87 -19.75
C ALA A 142 14.06 2.11 -18.91
N TYR A 143 14.05 1.98 -17.58
CA TYR A 143 13.90 3.12 -16.67
C TYR A 143 15.14 4.03 -16.69
N ASP A 144 16.33 3.44 -16.61
CA ASP A 144 17.59 4.19 -16.62
C ASP A 144 17.80 4.92 -17.96
N GLU A 145 17.43 4.29 -19.10
CA GLU A 145 17.38 4.94 -20.41
C GLU A 145 16.40 6.14 -20.43
N TYR A 146 15.22 5.97 -19.85
CA TYR A 146 14.21 7.05 -19.78
C TYR A 146 14.65 8.20 -18.87
N LEU A 147 15.39 7.92 -17.79
CA LEU A 147 15.96 8.96 -16.93
C LEU A 147 17.01 9.81 -17.66
N ALA A 148 17.82 9.17 -18.51
CA ALA A 148 18.85 9.87 -19.28
C ALA A 148 18.26 10.80 -20.35
N ASP A 149 17.14 10.42 -20.96
CA ASP A 149 16.43 11.22 -21.97
C ASP A 149 14.90 11.05 -21.85
N PRO A 150 14.23 11.83 -20.99
CA PRO A 150 12.79 11.67 -20.71
C PRO A 150 11.94 12.27 -21.84
N VAL A 151 11.95 11.63 -23.02
CA VAL A 151 11.14 12.02 -24.17
C VAL A 151 9.83 11.25 -24.18
N ASN A 152 8.72 11.98 -24.34
CA ASN A 152 7.42 11.39 -24.62
C ASN A 152 7.27 11.26 -26.14
N LYS A 153 7.05 10.04 -26.64
CA LYS A 153 6.95 9.76 -28.09
C LYS A 153 5.52 9.88 -28.63
N TRP A 154 4.65 10.62 -27.94
CA TRP A 154 3.26 10.86 -28.35
C TRP A 154 2.94 12.33 -28.58
N ASP A 155 3.94 13.21 -28.44
CA ASP A 155 3.87 14.62 -28.84
C ASP A 155 4.38 14.79 -30.28
#